data_AF-A0A2M9Q6R0-F1
#
_entry.id   AF-A0A2M9Q6R0-F1
#
_cell.length_a   1.000
_cell.length_b   1.000
_cell.length_c   1.000
_cell.angle_alpha   90.00
_cell.angle_beta   90.00
_cell.angle_gamma   90.00
#
_symmetry.space_group_name_H-M   'P 1'
#
loop_
_entity.id
_entity.type
_entity.pdbx_description
1 polymer ?
#
loop_
_entity_poly.entity_id
_entity_poly.type
_entity_poly.pdbx_seq_one_letter_code
_entity_poly.pdbx_strand_id
1 'polypeptide(L)'
;MVGLKYIGGVLVAIVLCGVIWLVHPAKEQVNQLEEQISRQYMFANFLLRDTVEDLLAWNFSQPLTEADEDYIEELSNELLYTTGLIFSGDVVHHEWRSRMNDIQGYLSNYMSGTSLSEEDVADINQSLQANRFITMDFDDYVDNTYDFYNAMHDEQHEMVERVKSRLATKY
;
A
#
# COMPACT_ATOMS: atom_id res chain seq x y z
N MET A 1 -16.30 -17.77 32.62
CA MET A 1 -16.92 -16.97 31.54
C MET A 1 -15.88 -16.72 30.46
N VAL A 2 -15.65 -17.71 29.60
CA VAL A 2 -14.78 -17.61 28.41
C VAL A 2 -15.45 -18.55 27.41
N GLY A 3 -16.04 -18.04 26.33
CA GLY A 3 -16.64 -18.94 25.34
C GLY A 3 -17.76 -18.43 24.44
N LEU A 4 -18.11 -17.13 24.41
CA LEU A 4 -19.25 -16.69 23.60
C LEU A 4 -19.12 -15.30 22.97
N LYS A 5 -17.96 -14.97 22.39
CA LYS A 5 -17.78 -13.73 21.60
C LYS A 5 -17.29 -13.93 20.15
N TYR A 6 -16.92 -15.15 19.75
CA TYR A 6 -16.33 -15.40 18.42
C TYR A 6 -17.20 -16.20 17.44
N ILE A 7 -18.47 -16.45 17.75
CA ILE A 7 -19.36 -17.28 16.91
C ILE A 7 -20.12 -16.44 15.86
N GLY A 8 -20.23 -15.11 16.04
CA GLY A 8 -21.01 -14.25 15.15
C GLY A 8 -20.34 -13.90 13.82
N GLY A 9 -19.00 -13.93 13.75
CA GLY A 9 -18.27 -13.47 12.54
C GLY A 9 -18.08 -14.53 11.47
N VAL A 10 -17.94 -15.81 11.86
CA VAL A 10 -17.58 -16.89 10.92
C VAL A 10 -18.82 -17.46 10.20
N LEU A 11 -20.01 -17.35 10.79
CA LEU A 11 -21.24 -17.88 10.19
C LEU A 11 -21.82 -17.00 9.07
N VAL A 12 -21.46 -15.71 9.02
CA VAL A 12 -21.88 -14.81 7.92
C VAL A 12 -21.11 -15.10 6.63
N ALA A 13 -19.85 -15.54 6.73
CA ALA A 13 -19.01 -15.85 5.58
C ALA A 13 -19.44 -17.13 4.82
N ILE A 14 -20.06 -18.11 5.49
CA ILE A 14 -20.40 -19.40 4.87
C ILE A 14 -21.80 -19.39 4.23
N VAL A 15 -22.75 -18.57 4.73
CA VAL A 15 -24.09 -18.48 4.13
C VAL A 15 -24.08 -17.68 2.81
N LEU A 16 -23.13 -16.76 2.62
CA LEU A 16 -22.97 -16.02 1.36
C LEU A 16 -22.47 -16.90 0.20
N CYS A 17 -21.75 -17.99 0.46
CA CYS A 17 -21.27 -18.89 -0.60
C CYS A 17 -22.36 -19.84 -1.14
N GLY A 18 -23.46 -20.05 -0.41
CA GLY A 18 -24.45 -21.10 -0.71
C GLY A 18 -25.67 -20.70 -1.55
N VAL A 19 -25.94 -19.40 -1.75
CA VAL A 19 -27.19 -18.92 -2.37
C VAL A 19 -26.96 -18.32 -3.78
N ILE A 20 -25.72 -18.28 -4.27
CA ILE A 20 -25.36 -17.71 -5.58
C ILE A 20 -25.60 -18.75 -6.70
N TRP A 21 -26.86 -19.19 -6.84
CA TRP A 21 -27.34 -19.95 -8.00
C TRP A 21 -28.53 -19.26 -8.68
N LEU A 22 -28.74 -17.97 -8.42
CA LEU A 22 -29.74 -17.16 -9.12
C LEU A 22 -29.06 -15.99 -9.82
N VAL A 23 -29.08 -16.09 -11.14
CA VAL A 23 -28.56 -15.20 -12.16
C VAL A 23 -29.13 -13.78 -11.97
N HIS A 24 -28.25 -12.77 -11.97
CA HIS A 24 -28.44 -11.29 -11.97
C HIS A 24 -28.20 -10.43 -10.70
N PRO A 25 -28.31 -10.87 -9.43
CA PRO A 25 -27.88 -10.07 -8.28
C PRO A 25 -26.35 -10.06 -8.08
N ALA A 26 -25.63 -11.03 -8.64
CA ALA A 26 -24.21 -11.21 -8.42
C ALA A 26 -23.35 -10.10 -9.06
N LYS A 27 -23.73 -9.59 -10.23
CA LYS A 27 -22.96 -8.53 -10.90
C LYS A 27 -23.03 -7.20 -10.14
N GLU A 28 -24.21 -6.85 -9.64
CA GLU A 28 -24.37 -5.62 -8.85
C GLU A 28 -23.65 -5.71 -7.50
N GLN A 29 -23.65 -6.89 -6.86
CA GLN A 29 -22.86 -7.13 -5.65
C GLN A 29 -21.35 -7.10 -5.91
N VAL A 30 -20.88 -7.63 -7.04
CA VAL A 30 -19.47 -7.55 -7.45
C VAL A 30 -19.08 -6.10 -7.70
N ASN A 31 -19.86 -5.35 -8.48
CA ASN A 31 -19.61 -3.94 -8.72
C ASN A 31 -19.56 -3.13 -7.41
N GLN A 32 -20.48 -3.39 -6.46
CA GLN A 32 -20.46 -2.74 -5.14
C GLN A 32 -19.21 -3.09 -4.32
N LEU A 33 -18.73 -4.32 -4.41
CA LEU A 33 -17.50 -4.73 -3.75
C LEU A 33 -16.27 -4.07 -4.39
N GLU A 34 -16.22 -4.02 -5.73
CA GLU A 34 -15.16 -3.33 -6.49
C GLU A 34 -15.13 -1.84 -6.13
N GLU A 35 -16.27 -1.16 -6.00
CA GLU A 35 -16.33 0.23 -5.54
C GLU A 35 -15.86 0.42 -4.09
N GLN A 36 -16.11 -0.55 -3.21
CA GLN A 36 -15.63 -0.49 -1.82
C GLN A 36 -14.11 -0.65 -1.73
N ILE A 37 -13.57 -1.63 -2.47
CA ILE A 37 -12.12 -1.82 -2.62
C ILE A 37 -11.51 -0.58 -3.29
N SER A 38 -12.20 -0.06 -4.31
CA SER A 38 -12.16 1.29 -4.86
C SER A 38 -11.66 2.35 -3.87
N ARG A 39 -12.56 2.61 -2.92
CA ARG A 39 -12.40 3.63 -1.89
C ARG A 39 -11.28 3.30 -0.91
N GLN A 40 -11.08 2.02 -0.59
CA GLN A 40 -9.97 1.59 0.26
C GLN A 40 -8.63 1.94 -0.38
N TYR A 41 -8.45 1.67 -1.68
CA TYR A 41 -7.22 2.01 -2.39
C TYR A 41 -6.99 3.51 -2.48
N MET A 42 -8.03 4.29 -2.78
CA MET A 42 -7.91 5.75 -2.78
C MET A 42 -7.48 6.30 -1.42
N PHE A 43 -8.08 5.81 -0.33
CA PHE A 43 -7.70 6.21 1.02
C PHE A 43 -6.28 5.78 1.38
N ALA A 44 -5.91 4.54 1.04
CA ALA A 44 -4.58 4.02 1.31
C ALA A 44 -3.49 4.74 0.48
N ASN A 45 -3.79 5.16 -0.76
CA ASN A 45 -2.89 5.95 -1.60
C ASN A 45 -2.60 7.32 -0.97
N PHE A 46 -3.65 7.99 -0.47
CA PHE A 46 -3.51 9.25 0.24
C PHE A 46 -2.61 9.11 1.47
N LEU A 47 -2.85 8.10 2.31
CA LEU A 47 -2.01 7.84 3.49
C LEU A 47 -0.57 7.51 3.09
N LEU A 48 -0.39 6.64 2.08
CA LEU A 48 0.94 6.28 1.60
C LEU A 48 1.71 7.51 1.11
N ARG A 49 1.06 8.40 0.36
CA ARG A 49 1.69 9.64 -0.11
C ARG A 49 2.18 10.49 1.06
N ASP A 50 1.34 10.70 2.06
CA ASP A 50 1.69 11.52 3.22
C ASP A 50 2.85 10.88 4.02
N THR A 51 2.79 9.56 4.30
CA THR A 51 3.89 8.84 4.96
C THR A 51 5.19 8.89 4.15
N VAL A 52 5.14 8.78 2.82
CA VAL A 52 6.33 8.86 1.95
C VAL A 52 6.93 10.26 1.96
N GLU A 53 6.13 11.33 1.97
CA GLU A 53 6.63 12.71 2.06
C GLU A 53 7.35 12.95 3.40
N ASP A 54 6.79 12.44 4.51
CA ASP A 54 7.41 12.53 5.83
C ASP A 54 8.74 11.75 5.88
N LEU A 55 8.78 10.54 5.30
CA LEU A 55 10.02 9.75 5.20
C LEU A 55 11.07 10.41 4.29
N LEU A 56 10.66 11.10 3.21
CA LEU A 56 11.57 11.85 2.34
C LEU A 56 12.17 13.08 3.00
N ALA A 57 11.51 13.63 4.01
CA ALA A 57 12.06 14.72 4.82
C ALA A 57 13.13 14.22 5.82
N TRP A 58 13.25 12.90 6.01
CA TRP A 58 14.17 12.31 6.97
C TRP A 58 15.61 12.23 6.46
N ASN A 59 16.58 12.44 7.36
CA ASN A 59 18.01 12.28 7.06
C ASN A 59 18.54 10.94 7.55
N PHE A 60 18.38 9.90 6.72
CA PHE A 60 18.82 8.53 7.04
C PHE A 60 20.35 8.35 7.21
N SER A 61 21.16 9.35 6.84
CA SER A 61 22.61 9.31 7.08
C SER A 61 22.99 9.62 8.53
N GLN A 62 22.08 10.18 9.32
CA GLN A 62 22.30 10.42 10.75
C GLN A 62 21.76 9.25 11.58
N PRO A 63 22.39 8.88 12.70
CA PRO A 63 21.79 7.92 13.62
C PRO A 63 20.51 8.48 14.25
N LEU A 64 19.59 7.60 14.63
CA LEU A 64 18.41 7.96 15.42
C LEU A 64 18.81 8.52 16.78
N THR A 65 18.11 9.55 17.23
CA THR A 65 18.13 9.94 18.65
C THR A 65 16.98 9.27 19.38
N GLU A 66 17.07 9.16 20.71
CA GLU A 66 15.98 8.62 21.55
C GLU A 66 14.64 9.36 21.34
N ALA A 67 14.68 10.64 20.94
CA ALA A 67 13.47 11.43 20.67
C ALA A 67 12.85 11.15 19.29
N ASP A 68 13.63 10.58 18.37
CA ASP A 68 13.25 10.30 16.99
C ASP A 68 12.72 8.88 16.80
N GLU A 69 13.13 7.95 17.68
CA GLU A 69 12.79 6.53 17.60
C GLU A 69 11.28 6.31 17.53
N ASP A 70 10.51 6.92 18.44
CA ASP A 70 9.05 6.77 18.49
C ASP A 70 8.38 7.22 17.17
N TYR A 71 8.84 8.35 16.59
CA TYR A 71 8.25 8.89 15.37
C TYR A 71 8.59 8.04 14.14
N ILE A 72 9.83 7.55 14.05
CA ILE A 72 10.23 6.68 12.94
C ILE A 72 9.59 5.29 13.05
N GLU A 73 9.38 4.79 14.26
CA GLU A 73 8.59 3.58 14.49
C GLU A 73 7.13 3.77 14.04
N GLU A 74 6.52 4.91 14.35
CA GLU A 74 5.17 5.26 13.88
C GLU A 74 5.11 5.27 12.35
N LEU A 75 6.00 6.01 11.68
CA LEU A 75 6.06 6.06 10.20
C LEU A 75 6.29 4.68 9.57
N SER A 76 7.16 3.86 10.17
CA SER A 76 7.41 2.49 9.68
C SER A 76 6.17 1.61 9.81
N ASN A 77 5.43 1.74 10.90
CA ASN A 77 4.18 0.99 11.12
C ASN A 77 3.07 1.47 10.17
N GLU A 78 2.95 2.77 9.93
CA GLU A 78 2.03 3.34 8.96
C GLU A 78 2.34 2.88 7.54
N LEU A 79 3.61 2.87 7.14
CA LEU A 79 4.06 2.36 5.85
C LEU A 79 3.68 0.88 5.69
N LEU A 80 3.91 0.06 6.71
CA LEU A 80 3.54 -1.35 6.70
C LEU A 80 2.03 -1.55 6.57
N TYR A 81 1.25 -0.80 7.34
CA TYR A 81 -0.20 -0.85 7.33
C TYR A 81 -0.77 -0.45 5.96
N THR A 82 -0.34 0.70 5.42
CA THR A 82 -0.78 1.22 4.12
C THR A 82 -0.37 0.30 2.96
N THR A 83 0.84 -0.25 2.99
CA THR A 83 1.29 -1.29 2.05
C THR A 83 0.34 -2.50 2.09
N GLY A 84 -0.02 -2.95 3.29
CA GLY A 84 -0.98 -4.06 3.46
C GLY A 84 -2.36 -3.76 2.87
N LEU A 85 -2.83 -2.51 2.95
CA LEU A 85 -4.11 -2.08 2.39
C LEU A 85 -4.09 -1.94 0.87
N ILE A 86 -3.01 -1.40 0.28
CA ILE A 86 -2.89 -1.20 -1.18
C ILE A 86 -2.72 -2.54 -1.88
N PHE A 87 -1.86 -3.42 -1.36
CA PHE A 87 -1.54 -4.69 -2.01
C PHE A 87 -2.31 -5.88 -1.40
N SER A 88 -3.51 -5.62 -0.87
CA SER A 88 -4.42 -6.67 -0.41
C SER A 88 -5.05 -7.38 -1.61
N GLY A 89 -4.90 -8.70 -1.70
CA GLY A 89 -5.45 -9.51 -2.78
C GLY A 89 -4.49 -9.71 -3.95
N ASP A 90 -5.04 -10.04 -5.11
CA ASP A 90 -4.31 -10.32 -6.34
C ASP A 90 -4.24 -9.05 -7.19
N VAL A 91 -3.14 -8.29 -7.04
CA VAL A 91 -2.92 -6.98 -7.69
C VAL A 91 -1.80 -7.09 -8.70
N VAL A 92 -1.88 -6.33 -9.80
CA VAL A 92 -0.94 -6.44 -10.93
C VAL A 92 0.43 -5.79 -10.66
N HIS A 93 0.54 -4.96 -9.62
CA HIS A 93 1.74 -4.15 -9.31
C HIS A 93 2.73 -4.86 -8.38
N HIS A 94 3.18 -6.06 -8.76
CA HIS A 94 4.08 -6.85 -7.91
C HIS A 94 5.46 -6.21 -7.70
N GLU A 95 6.06 -5.57 -8.72
CA GLU A 95 7.34 -4.90 -8.53
C GLU A 95 7.24 -3.70 -7.59
N TRP A 96 6.13 -2.97 -7.64
CA TRP A 96 5.87 -1.85 -6.72
C TRP A 96 5.79 -2.34 -5.28
N ARG A 97 5.05 -3.43 -5.04
CA ARG A 97 4.99 -4.09 -3.73
C ARG A 97 6.38 -4.51 -3.24
N SER A 98 7.22 -5.05 -4.14
CA SER A 98 8.60 -5.42 -3.78
C SER A 98 9.39 -4.22 -3.28
N ARG A 99 9.31 -3.07 -3.96
CA ARG A 99 10.00 -1.85 -3.54
C ARG A 99 9.50 -1.30 -2.21
N MET A 100 8.22 -1.44 -1.92
CA MET A 100 7.67 -1.08 -0.61
C MET A 100 8.24 -1.96 0.52
N ASN A 101 8.42 -3.25 0.26
CA ASN A 101 9.08 -4.15 1.22
C ASN A 101 10.57 -3.82 1.39
N ASP A 102 11.26 -3.39 0.33
CA ASP A 102 12.67 -2.94 0.42
C ASP A 102 12.78 -1.74 1.38
N ILE A 103 11.89 -0.75 1.26
CA ILE A 103 11.83 0.41 2.16
C ILE A 103 11.63 -0.04 3.63
N GLN A 104 10.70 -0.97 3.88
CA GLN A 104 10.51 -1.52 5.23
C GLN A 104 11.78 -2.20 5.76
N GLY A 105 12.51 -2.91 4.91
CA GLY A 105 13.81 -3.51 5.25
C GLY A 105 14.83 -2.45 5.68
N TYR A 106 14.96 -1.36 4.92
CA TYR A 106 15.85 -0.25 5.28
C TYR A 106 15.43 0.42 6.59
N LEU A 107 14.15 0.68 6.80
CA LEU A 107 13.65 1.25 8.05
C LEU A 107 13.90 0.34 9.25
N SER A 108 13.68 -0.97 9.10
CA SER A 108 13.99 -1.94 10.16
C SER A 108 15.50 -1.95 10.50
N ASN A 109 16.37 -1.88 9.50
CA ASN A 109 17.82 -1.82 9.72
C ASN A 109 18.22 -0.52 10.43
N TYR A 110 17.63 0.59 10.01
CA TYR A 110 17.87 1.90 10.60
C TYR A 110 17.44 1.98 12.07
N MET A 111 16.24 1.48 12.40
CA MET A 111 15.72 1.41 13.78
C MET A 111 16.50 0.44 14.68
N SER A 112 17.20 -0.54 14.11
CA SER A 112 18.06 -1.46 14.89
C SER A 112 19.37 -0.83 15.38
N GLY A 113 19.59 0.46 15.12
CA GLY A 113 20.71 1.24 15.65
C GLY A 113 21.95 1.30 14.75
N THR A 114 21.87 0.73 13.55
CA THR A 114 22.89 0.94 12.50
C THR A 114 22.47 2.10 11.62
N SER A 115 23.29 3.17 11.60
CA SER A 115 23.18 4.18 10.54
C SER A 115 23.24 3.50 9.19
N LEU A 116 22.34 3.86 8.27
CA LEU A 116 22.37 3.31 6.92
C LEU A 116 23.67 3.70 6.21
N SER A 117 24.18 2.79 5.37
CA SER A 117 25.33 3.11 4.51
C SER A 117 24.95 4.16 3.46
N GLU A 118 25.94 4.83 2.85
CA GLU A 118 25.66 5.78 1.75
C GLU A 118 24.89 5.14 0.59
N GLU A 119 25.13 3.86 0.33
CA GLU A 119 24.41 3.06 -0.68
C GLU A 119 22.95 2.83 -0.26
N ASP A 120 22.72 2.37 0.97
CA ASP A 120 21.36 2.16 1.50
C ASP A 120 20.55 3.47 1.56
N VAL A 121 21.20 4.59 1.91
CA VAL A 121 20.56 5.91 1.92
C VAL A 121 20.18 6.34 0.50
N ALA A 122 21.03 6.09 -0.49
CA ALA A 122 20.71 6.39 -1.88
C ALA A 122 19.52 5.53 -2.36
N ASP A 123 19.51 4.24 -2.02
CA ASP A 123 18.48 3.29 -2.44
C ASP A 123 17.13 3.55 -1.78
N ILE A 124 17.08 3.84 -0.47
CA ILE A 124 15.83 4.17 0.20
C ILE A 124 15.24 5.47 -0.33
N ASN A 125 16.06 6.50 -0.57
CA ASN A 125 15.60 7.77 -1.14
C ASN A 125 15.09 7.61 -2.56
N GLN A 126 15.81 6.85 -3.39
CA GLN A 126 15.38 6.50 -4.75
C GLN A 126 14.03 5.78 -4.74
N SER A 127 13.85 4.83 -3.81
CA SER A 127 12.61 4.06 -3.67
C SER A 127 11.46 4.95 -3.18
N LEU A 128 11.69 5.81 -2.20
CA LEU A 128 10.69 6.76 -1.70
C LEU A 128 10.28 7.78 -2.77
N GLN A 129 11.21 8.32 -3.55
CA GLN A 129 10.89 9.23 -4.66
C GLN A 129 10.04 8.52 -5.73
N ALA A 130 10.37 7.28 -6.09
CA ALA A 130 9.55 6.51 -7.02
C ALA A 130 8.12 6.33 -6.50
N ASN A 131 7.97 6.00 -5.22
CA ASN A 131 6.67 5.86 -4.57
C ASN A 131 5.86 7.16 -4.54
N ARG A 132 6.51 8.28 -4.24
CA ARG A 132 5.91 9.61 -4.31
C ARG A 132 5.31 9.91 -5.69
N PHE A 133 6.04 9.63 -6.76
CA PHE A 133 5.53 9.86 -8.10
C PHE A 133 4.45 8.87 -8.51
N ILE A 134 4.52 7.62 -8.04
CA ILE A 134 3.45 6.64 -8.27
C ILE A 134 2.15 7.09 -7.60
N THR A 135 2.19 7.49 -6.32
CA THR A 135 0.99 7.91 -5.59
C THR A 135 0.38 9.18 -6.22
N MET A 136 1.22 10.11 -6.69
CA MET A 136 0.77 11.26 -7.47
C MET A 136 0.16 10.87 -8.83
N ASP A 137 0.76 9.93 -9.56
CA ASP A 137 0.18 9.45 -10.83
C ASP A 137 -1.18 8.78 -10.58
N PHE A 138 -1.37 8.04 -9.48
CA PHE A 138 -2.68 7.51 -9.10
C PHE A 138 -3.69 8.64 -8.80
N ASP A 139 -3.28 9.71 -8.11
CA ASP A 139 -4.17 10.85 -7.83
C ASP A 139 -4.52 11.65 -9.11
N ASP A 140 -3.60 11.76 -10.06
CA ASP A 140 -3.74 12.57 -11.28
C ASP A 140 -4.50 11.85 -12.41
N TYR A 141 -4.37 10.52 -12.51
CA TYR A 141 -4.89 9.75 -13.65
C TYR A 141 -6.06 8.83 -13.32
N VAL A 142 -6.39 8.64 -12.05
CA VAL A 142 -7.56 7.86 -11.64
C VAL A 142 -8.74 8.80 -11.39
N ASP A 143 -9.56 8.99 -12.42
CA ASP A 143 -10.63 10.00 -12.46
C ASP A 143 -11.78 9.72 -11.46
N ASN A 144 -11.93 8.48 -10.94
CA ASN A 144 -12.98 8.12 -9.99
C ASN A 144 -12.65 6.86 -9.15
N THR A 145 -13.44 6.63 -8.08
CA THR A 145 -13.33 5.47 -7.17
C THR A 145 -13.76 4.13 -7.77
N TYR A 146 -14.03 4.02 -9.07
CA TYR A 146 -14.17 2.71 -9.73
C TYR A 146 -12.92 2.41 -10.56
N ASP A 147 -12.30 3.45 -11.11
CA ASP A 147 -11.10 3.37 -11.92
C ASP A 147 -9.88 2.93 -11.11
N PHE A 148 -9.80 3.22 -9.80
CA PHE A 148 -8.68 2.75 -8.97
C PHE A 148 -8.63 1.22 -8.85
N TYR A 149 -9.80 0.56 -8.78
CA TYR A 149 -9.85 -0.91 -8.74
C TYR A 149 -9.25 -1.48 -10.02
N ASN A 150 -9.70 -0.99 -11.18
CA ASN A 150 -9.17 -1.42 -12.47
C ASN A 150 -7.67 -1.11 -12.58
N ALA A 151 -7.23 0.06 -12.14
CA ALA A 151 -5.82 0.43 -12.11
C ALA A 151 -4.95 -0.54 -11.29
N MET A 152 -5.50 -1.20 -10.28
CA MET A 152 -4.79 -2.16 -9.42
C MET A 152 -4.91 -3.63 -9.87
N HIS A 153 -5.88 -3.97 -10.73
CA HIS A 153 -6.22 -5.36 -11.08
C HIS A 153 -6.22 -5.68 -12.58
N ASP A 154 -6.31 -4.69 -13.47
CA ASP A 154 -6.27 -4.88 -14.91
C ASP A 154 -4.84 -4.71 -15.44
N GLU A 155 -4.24 -5.78 -15.97
CA GLU A 155 -2.90 -5.79 -16.55
C GLU A 155 -2.74 -4.83 -17.74
N GLN A 156 -3.85 -4.45 -18.38
CA GLN A 156 -3.85 -3.54 -19.53
C GLN A 156 -4.06 -2.08 -19.14
N HIS A 157 -4.29 -1.79 -17.86
CA HIS A 157 -4.49 -0.43 -17.39
C HIS A 157 -3.22 0.42 -17.58
N GLU A 158 -3.36 1.70 -17.97
CA GLU A 158 -2.21 2.56 -18.24
C GLU A 158 -1.27 2.73 -17.04
N MET A 159 -1.81 2.59 -15.83
CA MET A 159 -1.06 2.68 -14.59
C MET A 159 0.00 1.59 -14.45
N VAL A 160 -0.16 0.42 -15.09
CA VAL A 160 0.86 -0.64 -15.07
C VAL A 160 2.17 -0.16 -15.68
N GLU A 161 2.11 0.47 -16.85
CA GLU A 161 3.31 0.96 -17.52
C GLU A 161 3.87 2.21 -16.87
N ARG A 162 3.01 3.07 -16.29
CA ARG A 162 3.45 4.23 -15.50
C ARG A 162 4.21 3.78 -14.26
N VAL A 163 3.67 2.84 -13.48
CA VAL A 163 4.34 2.28 -12.29
C VAL A 163 5.70 1.71 -12.67
N LYS A 164 5.78 0.85 -13.69
CA LYS A 164 7.06 0.31 -14.19
C LYS A 164 8.05 1.42 -14.57
N SER A 165 7.57 2.45 -15.27
CA SER A 165 8.40 3.59 -15.66
C SER A 165 8.93 4.37 -14.45
N ARG A 166 8.10 4.61 -13.42
CA ARG A 166 8.52 5.28 -12.19
C ARG A 166 9.55 4.48 -11.41
N LEU A 167 9.39 3.16 -11.33
CA LEU A 167 10.32 2.28 -10.63
C LEU A 167 11.67 2.14 -11.35
N ALA A 168 11.72 2.34 -12.66
CA ALA A 168 12.94 2.28 -13.46
C ALA A 168 13.69 3.64 -13.56
N THR A 169 13.02 4.74 -13.23
CA THR A 169 13.59 6.10 -13.32
C THR A 169 14.51 6.37 -12.15
N LYS A 170 15.71 6.92 -12.40
CA LYS A 170 16.63 7.39 -11.36
C LYS A 170 16.31 8.84 -10.99
N TYR A 171 16.11 9.12 -9.70
CA TYR A 171 15.79 10.43 -9.14
C TYR A 171 17.01 11.07 -8.45
#